data_AF-Q30UJ3-F1
#
_entry.id   AF-Q30UJ3-F1
#
_cell.length_a   1.000
_cell.length_b   1.000
_cell.length_c   1.000
_cell.angle_alpha   90.00
_cell.angle_beta   90.00
_cell.angle_gamma   90.00
#
_symmetry.space_group_name_H-M   'P 1'
#
loop_
_entity.id
_entity.type
_entity.pdbx_description
1 polymer ?
#
loop_
_entity_poly.entity_id
_entity_poly.type
_entity_poly.pdbx_seq_one_letter_code
_entity_poly.pdbx_strand_id
1 'polypeptide(L)'
;MKPSQKKQIKTNQSNTTKKFPKDKPLESAPKNEVKEMFLQWFKKRNSVGQIMSKQDVVSNVIAKLDAKQNDALKKAMDELINNGFMEVQSDGLTLVLTQRGSDFIRD
;
A
#
# COMPACT_ATOMS: atom_id res chain seq x y z
N MET A 1 -15.67 -51.74 11.72
CA MET A 1 -15.63 -50.99 10.44
C MET A 1 -15.84 -49.52 10.74
N LYS A 2 -14.89 -48.64 10.38
CA LYS A 2 -15.02 -47.17 10.51
C LYS A 2 -14.86 -46.56 9.13
N PRO A 3 -15.80 -45.75 8.61
CA PRO A 3 -15.52 -44.89 7.49
C PRO A 3 -15.01 -43.53 7.99
N SER A 4 -13.75 -43.26 7.67
CA SER A 4 -13.12 -41.94 7.76
C SER A 4 -13.34 -41.24 6.42
N GLN A 5 -14.10 -40.14 6.40
CA GLN A 5 -14.26 -39.32 5.21
C GLN A 5 -13.48 -38.00 5.38
N LYS A 6 -12.38 -37.90 4.66
CA LYS A 6 -11.56 -36.69 4.51
C LYS A 6 -12.12 -35.83 3.36
N LYS A 7 -12.29 -34.54 3.66
CA LYS A 7 -12.06 -33.34 2.83
C LYS A 7 -12.40 -33.40 1.34
N GLN A 8 -13.30 -32.49 0.91
CA GLN A 8 -13.03 -31.57 -0.21
C GLN A 8 -13.74 -30.23 0.05
N ILE A 9 -13.03 -29.26 0.63
CA ILE A 9 -13.44 -27.85 0.59
C ILE A 9 -12.82 -27.29 -0.69
N LYS A 10 -13.66 -27.03 -1.70
CA LYS A 10 -13.27 -26.27 -2.89
C LYS A 10 -13.19 -24.80 -2.51
N THR A 11 -12.01 -24.31 -2.17
CA THR A 11 -11.77 -22.86 -2.11
C THR A 11 -11.60 -22.34 -3.54
N ASN A 12 -12.68 -21.78 -4.10
CA ASN A 12 -12.60 -20.89 -5.24
C ASN A 12 -11.82 -19.65 -4.81
N GLN A 13 -10.50 -19.64 -5.04
CA GLN A 13 -9.70 -18.42 -4.97
C GLN A 13 -9.94 -17.64 -6.27
N SER A 14 -11.07 -16.94 -6.34
CA SER A 14 -11.21 -15.82 -7.26
C SER A 14 -10.33 -14.69 -6.73
N ASN A 15 -9.09 -14.61 -7.24
CA ASN A 15 -8.20 -13.47 -7.08
C ASN A 15 -8.83 -12.25 -7.77
N THR A 16 -9.82 -11.64 -7.11
CA THR A 16 -10.22 -10.27 -7.39
C THR A 16 -9.33 -9.38 -6.55
N THR A 17 -8.15 -9.07 -7.10
CA THR A 17 -7.41 -7.89 -6.66
C THR A 17 -8.33 -6.71 -6.97
N LYS A 18 -9.14 -6.28 -6.00
CA LYS A 18 -9.90 -5.04 -6.08
C LYS A 18 -8.92 -3.94 -6.44
N LYS A 19 -8.97 -3.52 -7.69
CA LYS A 19 -8.27 -2.34 -8.18
C LYS A 19 -9.03 -1.17 -7.57
N PHE A 20 -8.30 -0.30 -6.87
CA PHE A 20 -8.81 0.97 -6.38
C PHE A 20 -9.62 1.69 -7.48
N PRO A 21 -10.67 2.46 -7.12
CA PRO A 21 -11.53 3.12 -8.08
C PRO A 21 -10.68 3.92 -9.07
N LYS A 22 -10.68 3.48 -10.33
CA LYS A 22 -10.05 4.19 -11.45
C LYS A 22 -10.99 5.29 -11.92
N ASP A 23 -11.29 6.25 -11.05
CA ASP A 23 -11.88 7.49 -11.50
C ASP A 23 -10.75 8.42 -11.98
N LYS A 24 -10.69 8.51 -13.32
CA LYS A 24 -9.80 9.27 -14.22
C LYS A 24 -9.66 10.76 -13.81
N PRO A 25 -8.61 11.52 -14.21
CA PRO A 25 -7.95 11.50 -15.53
C PRO A 25 -6.42 11.48 -15.48
N LEU A 26 -5.82 11.47 -16.67
CA LEU A 26 -4.41 11.32 -17.05
C LEU A 26 -3.37 12.25 -16.38
N GLU A 27 -3.71 12.94 -15.29
CA GLU A 27 -2.83 13.85 -14.57
C GLU A 27 -2.17 13.11 -13.41
N SER A 28 -0.88 12.79 -13.59
CA SER A 28 0.05 12.22 -12.60
C SER A 28 0.08 10.70 -12.43
N ALA A 29 0.16 9.95 -13.54
CA ALA A 29 0.55 8.53 -13.51
C ALA A 29 1.76 8.24 -12.58
N PRO A 30 2.86 9.05 -12.60
CA PRO A 30 3.98 8.84 -11.71
C PRO A 30 3.63 8.98 -10.21
N LYS A 31 2.72 9.88 -9.86
CA LYS A 31 2.29 10.11 -8.47
C LYS A 31 1.46 8.94 -7.96
N ASN A 32 0.49 8.48 -8.75
CA ASN A 32 -0.34 7.35 -8.36
C ASN A 32 0.48 6.07 -8.24
N GLU A 33 1.44 5.84 -9.13
CA GLU A 33 2.38 4.72 -9.01
C GLU A 33 3.17 4.76 -7.70
N VAL A 34 3.71 5.93 -7.33
CA VAL A 34 4.41 6.09 -6.04
C VAL A 34 3.49 5.78 -4.85
N LYS A 35 2.26 6.27 -4.86
CA LYS A 35 1.29 5.96 -3.80
C LYS A 35 1.01 4.47 -3.72
N GLU A 36 0.82 3.83 -4.87
CA GLU A 36 0.62 2.39 -4.95
C GLU A 36 1.82 1.63 -4.36
N MET A 37 3.06 2.07 -4.58
CA MET A 37 4.24 1.44 -3.99
C MET A 37 4.23 1.47 -2.45
N PHE A 38 3.86 2.61 -1.85
CA PHE A 38 3.71 2.70 -0.39
C PHE A 38 2.61 1.76 0.11
N LEU A 39 1.42 1.84 -0.49
CA LEU A 39 0.27 1.02 -0.09
C LEU A 39 0.53 -0.47 -0.29
N GLN A 40 1.21 -0.88 -1.36
CA GLN A 40 1.59 -2.27 -1.63
C GLN A 40 2.55 -2.80 -0.56
N TRP A 41 3.51 -1.99 -0.12
CA TRP A 41 4.42 -2.39 0.95
C TRP A 41 3.67 -2.61 2.27
N PHE A 42 2.74 -1.70 2.61
CA PHE A 42 1.90 -1.84 3.79
C PHE A 42 0.93 -3.02 3.67
N LYS A 43 0.36 -3.26 2.49
CA LYS A 43 -0.53 -4.39 2.20
C LYS A 43 0.16 -5.74 2.38
N LYS A 44 1.45 -5.85 2.03
CA LYS A 44 2.24 -7.07 2.28
C LYS A 44 2.43 -7.35 3.77
N ARG A 45 2.45 -6.31 4.61
CA ARG A 45 2.63 -6.42 6.06
C ARG A 45 1.31 -6.47 6.83
N ASN A 46 0.21 -6.00 6.21
CA ASN A 46 -1.19 -6.09 6.66
C ASN A 46 -1.41 -5.82 8.16
N SER A 47 -0.72 -4.81 8.69
CA SER A 47 -0.78 -4.45 10.11
C SER A 47 -1.02 -2.95 10.25
N VAL A 48 -2.05 -2.60 11.02
CA VAL A 48 -2.29 -1.21 11.47
C VAL A 48 -1.11 -0.76 12.33
N GLY A 49 -0.71 0.51 12.22
CA GLY A 49 0.43 1.05 12.95
C GLY A 49 1.77 0.52 12.44
N GLN A 50 1.79 -0.18 11.31
CA GLN A 50 3.04 -0.62 10.70
C GLN A 50 3.89 0.61 10.37
N ILE A 51 5.15 0.55 10.81
CA ILE A 51 6.14 1.60 10.57
C ILE A 51 6.98 1.19 9.36
N MET A 52 7.05 2.08 8.37
CA MET A 52 8.01 2.07 7.28
C MET A 52 9.14 3.04 7.64
N SER A 53 10.28 2.49 8.05
CA SER A 53 11.45 3.28 8.43
C SER A 53 12.02 4.05 7.24
N LYS A 54 12.81 5.09 7.50
CA LYS A 54 13.59 5.78 6.45
C LYS A 54 14.35 4.82 5.53
N GLN A 55 14.97 3.77 6.08
CA GLN A 55 15.70 2.79 5.28
C GLN A 55 14.74 1.98 4.40
N ASP A 56 13.58 1.58 4.92
CA ASP A 56 12.56 0.90 4.12
C ASP A 56 12.02 1.79 3.01
N VAL A 57 11.77 3.07 3.27
CA VAL A 57 11.34 4.05 2.25
C VAL A 57 12.39 4.14 1.15
N VAL A 58 13.66 4.29 1.52
CA VAL A 58 14.75 4.38 0.55
C VAL A 58 14.85 3.10 -0.28
N SER A 59 14.89 1.93 0.34
CA SER A 59 15.12 0.66 -0.37
C SER A 59 13.90 0.12 -1.12
N ASN A 60 12.67 0.40 -0.66
CA ASN A 60 11.46 -0.16 -1.26
C ASN A 60 10.74 0.81 -2.18
N VAL A 61 10.89 2.12 -1.95
CA VAL A 61 10.25 3.16 -2.74
C VAL A 61 11.30 3.89 -3.56
N ILE A 62 12.16 4.71 -2.95
CA ILE A 62 13.08 5.62 -3.66
C ILE A 62 14.01 4.87 -4.62
N ALA A 63 14.56 3.72 -4.20
CA ALA A 63 15.45 2.90 -5.03
C ALA A 63 14.77 2.32 -6.28
N LYS A 64 13.43 2.34 -6.33
CA LYS A 64 12.61 1.87 -7.45
C LYS A 64 11.91 3.03 -8.17
N LEU A 65 12.14 4.27 -7.77
CA LEU A 65 11.58 5.43 -8.44
C LEU A 65 12.43 5.83 -9.63
N ASP A 66 11.76 6.11 -10.74
CA ASP A 66 12.35 6.81 -11.87
C ASP A 66 12.43 8.32 -11.60
N ALA A 67 13.27 9.03 -12.37
CA ALA A 67 13.45 10.48 -12.22
C ALA A 67 12.11 11.26 -12.23
N LYS A 68 11.16 10.84 -13.07
CA LYS A 68 9.81 11.44 -13.15
C LYS A 68 8.94 11.19 -11.91
N GLN A 69 9.13 10.04 -11.26
CA GLN A 69 8.40 9.66 -10.07
C GLN A 69 9.01 10.30 -8.82
N ASN A 70 10.31 10.58 -8.81
CA ASN A 70 10.97 11.29 -7.73
C ASN A 70 10.36 12.70 -7.52
N ASP A 71 10.08 13.42 -8.60
CA ASP A 71 9.38 14.72 -8.53
C ASP A 71 7.93 14.58 -8.03
N ALA A 72 7.33 13.41 -8.25
CA ALA A 72 5.98 13.09 -7.81
C ALA A 72 5.92 12.49 -6.39
N LEU A 73 7.06 12.09 -5.82
CA LEU A 73 7.16 11.42 -4.52
C LEU A 73 6.59 12.28 -3.40
N LYS A 74 7.06 13.53 -3.33
CA LYS A 74 6.61 14.47 -2.31
C LYS A 74 5.10 14.69 -2.38
N LYS A 75 4.56 14.90 -3.59
CA LYS A 75 3.11 15.08 -3.80
C LYS A 75 2.32 13.82 -3.42
N ALA A 76 2.84 12.64 -3.73
CA ALA A 76 2.22 11.37 -3.35
C ALA A 76 2.17 11.20 -1.83
N MET A 77 3.28 11.47 -1.13
CA MET A 77 3.36 11.42 0.33
C MET A 77 2.41 12.44 0.97
N ASP A 78 2.46 13.70 0.52
CA ASP A 78 1.60 14.77 1.02
C ASP A 78 0.11 14.38 0.88
N GLU A 79 -0.30 13.81 -0.26
CA GLU A 79 -1.68 13.35 -0.44
C GLU A 79 -2.04 12.17 0.47
N LEU A 80 -1.15 11.20 0.68
CA LEU A 80 -1.41 10.08 1.58
C LEU A 80 -1.54 10.53 3.04
N ILE A 81 -0.74 11.52 3.44
CA ILE A 81 -0.78 12.13 4.77
C ILE A 81 -2.03 13.00 4.93
N ASN A 82 -2.33 13.87 3.97
CA ASN A 82 -3.50 14.75 3.99
C ASN A 82 -4.83 13.99 4.01
N ASN A 83 -4.89 12.83 3.35
CA ASN A 83 -6.06 11.95 3.40
C ASN A 83 -6.13 11.10 4.68
N GLY A 84 -5.13 11.19 5.56
CA GLY A 84 -5.05 10.44 6.80
C GLY A 84 -4.81 8.95 6.61
N PHE A 85 -4.25 8.52 5.47
CA PHE A 85 -3.87 7.12 5.24
C PHE A 85 -2.53 6.76 5.88
N MET A 86 -1.65 7.75 6.00
CA MET A 86 -0.33 7.61 6.63
C MET A 86 -0.05 8.81 7.51
N GLU A 87 0.81 8.64 8.49
CA GLU A 87 1.37 9.71 9.30
C GLU A 87 2.88 9.73 9.11
N VAL A 88 3.44 10.93 9.02
CA VAL A 88 4.89 11.11 9.04
C VAL A 88 5.35 11.34 10.47
N GLN A 89 6.38 10.63 10.89
CA GLN A 89 7.03 10.84 12.18
C GLN A 89 7.87 12.13 12.18
N SER A 90 8.33 12.55 13.36
CA SER A 90 9.14 13.76 13.54
C SER A 90 10.43 13.80 12.73
N ASP A 91 10.90 12.66 12.20
CA ASP A 91 12.06 12.56 11.33
C ASP A 91 11.78 12.95 9.87
N GLY A 92 10.52 13.21 9.52
CA GLY A 92 10.08 13.66 8.19
C GLY A 92 10.14 12.59 7.09
N LEU A 93 10.55 11.36 7.42
CA LEU A 93 10.80 10.29 6.46
C LEU A 93 10.17 8.97 6.87
N THR A 94 10.05 8.70 8.17
CA THR A 94 9.40 7.47 8.64
C THR A 94 7.90 7.63 8.53
N LEU A 95 7.26 6.66 7.88
CA LEU A 95 5.83 6.65 7.64
C LEU A 95 5.14 5.56 8.46
N VAL A 96 4.03 5.92 9.09
CA VAL A 96 3.22 5.01 9.89
C VAL A 96 1.86 4.84 9.22
N LEU A 97 1.43 3.59 9.03
CA LEU A 97 0.11 3.30 8.49
C LEU A 97 -0.96 3.55 9.56
N THR A 98 -1.93 4.41 9.24
CA THR A 98 -3.07 4.66 10.12
C THR A 98 -4.12 3.57 10.02
N GLN A 99 -5.07 3.54 10.96
CA GLN A 99 -6.24 2.65 10.86
C GLN A 99 -6.99 2.87 9.54
N ARG A 100 -7.25 4.13 9.16
CA ARG A 100 -7.92 4.49 7.91
C ARG A 100 -7.15 4.00 6.68
N GLY A 101 -5.82 4.13 6.69
CA GLY A 101 -4.97 3.58 5.64
C GLY A 101 -5.11 2.06 5.55
N SER A 102 -5.04 1.37 6.69
CA SER A 102 -5.19 -0.08 6.74
C SER A 102 -6.57 -0.56 6.27
N ASP A 103 -7.64 0.17 6.60
CA ASP A 103 -8.99 -0.17 6.14
C ASP A 103 -9.08 -0.02 4.63
N PHE A 104 -8.52 1.08 4.09
CA PHE A 104 -8.47 1.35 2.65
C PHE A 104 -7.73 0.28 1.83
N ILE A 105 -6.65 -0.32 2.35
CA ILE A 105 -5.94 -1.43 1.65
C ILE A 105 -6.55 -2.82 1.88
N ARG A 106 -7.40 -2.98 2.89
CA ARG A 106 -8.08 -4.24 3.21
C ARG A 106 -9.40 -4.42 2.47
N ASP A 107 -10.11 -3.33 2.20
CA ASP A 107 -11.32 -3.32 1.40
C ASP A 107 -11.07 -3.72 -0.06
#